data_AF-A0AA36EH98-F1
#
_entry.id   AF-A0AA36EH98-F1
#
_cell.length_a   1.000
_cell.length_b   1.000
_cell.length_c   1.000
_cell.angle_alpha   90.00
_cell.angle_beta   90.00
_cell.angle_gamma   90.00
#
_symmetry.space_group_name_H-M   'P 1'
#
loop_
_entity.id
_entity.type
_entity.pdbx_description
1 polymer ?
#
loop_
_entity_poly.entity_id
_entity_poly.type
_entity_poly.pdbx_seq_one_letter_code
_entity_poly.pdbx_strand_id
1 'polypeptide(L)'
;MRMDHEELSNNLKKKRRERVSFSASLPEDIHGMFADSDCAVKYSSDPFNEIRKSIVKMIQYVKVQDWNDIEELIYCYIALNSPDVHIYITDAFLSLSTPRFTKRRN
;
A
#
# COMPACT_ATOMS: atom_id res chain seq x y z
N MET A 1 3.18 34.11 23.57
CA MET A 1 3.56 32.70 23.38
C MET A 1 3.72 32.47 21.88
N ARG A 2 4.95 32.55 21.36
CA ARG A 2 5.26 32.18 19.97
C ARG A 2 5.65 30.71 20.01
N MET A 3 4.82 29.83 19.45
CA MET A 3 5.23 28.45 19.19
C MET A 3 6.18 28.50 18.01
N ASP A 4 7.39 27.98 18.22
CA ASP A 4 8.50 28.12 17.30
C ASP A 4 8.20 27.38 15.98
N HIS A 5 8.34 28.13 14.89
CA HIS A 5 8.06 27.72 13.51
C HIS A 5 8.83 26.45 13.06
N GLU A 6 9.87 26.09 13.82
CA GLU A 6 10.78 24.96 13.58
C GLU A 6 10.19 23.61 14.04
N GLU A 7 9.42 23.59 15.13
CA GLU A 7 8.83 22.35 15.65
C GLU A 7 7.68 21.83 14.77
N LEU A 8 6.91 22.74 14.15
CA LEU A 8 5.90 22.40 13.15
C LEU A 8 6.54 21.83 11.87
N SER A 9 7.67 22.38 11.43
CA SER A 9 8.43 21.90 10.26
C SER A 9 8.95 20.48 10.48
N ASN A 10 9.49 20.20 11.67
CA ASN A 10 9.99 18.87 12.01
C ASN A 10 8.87 17.83 12.16
N ASN A 11 7.72 18.20 12.73
CA ASN A 11 6.55 17.33 12.78
C ASN A 11 5.95 17.06 11.40
N LEU A 12 5.90 18.05 10.51
CA LEU A 12 5.47 17.85 9.12
C LEU A 12 6.45 16.97 8.34
N LYS A 13 7.76 17.13 8.55
CA LYS A 13 8.79 16.26 7.95
C LYS A 13 8.69 14.82 8.49
N LYS A 14 8.49 14.64 9.79
CA LYS A 14 8.25 13.32 10.40
C LYS A 14 6.97 12.67 9.86
N LYS A 15 5.88 13.41 9.83
CA LYS A 15 4.58 13.00 9.26
C LYS A 15 4.62 12.79 7.74
N ARG A 16 5.60 13.35 7.02
CA ARG A 16 5.84 13.04 5.59
C ARG A 16 6.68 11.78 5.42
N ARG A 17 7.64 11.52 6.31
CA ARG A 17 8.44 10.28 6.33
C ARG A 17 7.62 9.04 6.71
N GLU A 18 6.59 9.21 7.53
CA GLU A 18 5.63 8.15 7.88
C GLU A 18 4.60 7.87 6.76
N ARG A 19 4.55 8.70 5.72
CA ARG A 19 3.65 8.49 4.59
C ARG A 19 4.39 7.77 3.47
N VAL A 20 3.88 6.60 3.12
CA VAL A 20 4.41 5.77 2.05
C VAL A 20 3.86 6.27 0.72
N SER A 21 4.75 6.43 -0.27
CA SER A 21 4.37 6.77 -1.65
C SER A 21 3.89 5.51 -2.37
N PHE A 22 2.65 5.54 -2.87
CA PHE A 22 2.08 4.49 -3.73
C PHE A 22 2.41 4.68 -5.21
N SER A 23 3.51 5.35 -5.52
CA SER A 23 3.91 5.58 -6.90
C SER A 23 4.24 4.24 -7.58
N ALA A 24 3.57 3.97 -8.70
CA ALA A 24 3.98 2.96 -9.67
C ALA A 24 5.03 3.60 -10.57
N SER A 25 6.29 3.21 -10.42
CA SER A 25 7.36 3.61 -11.33
C SER A 25 7.28 2.71 -12.57
N LEU A 26 7.00 3.27 -13.74
CA LEU A 26 7.19 2.53 -14.99
C LEU A 26 8.70 2.38 -15.23
N PRO A 27 9.18 1.22 -15.72
CA PRO A 27 10.56 1.07 -16.20
C PRO A 27 10.91 2.14 -17.22
N GLU A 28 12.15 2.64 -17.20
CA GLU A 28 12.64 3.75 -18.05
C GLU A 28 12.46 3.49 -19.56
N ASP A 29 12.34 2.22 -19.95
CA ASP A 29 12.17 1.79 -21.35
C ASP A 29 10.73 1.92 -21.87
N ILE A 30 9.75 2.26 -21.01
CA ILE A 30 8.34 2.37 -21.38
C ILE A 30 7.97 3.84 -21.62
N HIS A 31 8.01 4.26 -22.88
CA HIS A 31 7.44 5.52 -23.36
C HIS A 31 5.89 5.44 -23.44
N GLY A 32 5.26 5.21 -22.29
CA GLY A 32 3.80 5.17 -22.20
C GLY A 32 3.21 6.58 -22.29
N MET A 33 1.98 6.70 -22.79
CA MET A 33 1.23 7.97 -22.93
C MET A 33 1.17 8.83 -21.65
N PHE A 34 1.44 8.23 -20.48
CA PHE A 34 1.42 8.89 -19.17
C PHE A 34 2.81 9.09 -18.55
N ALA A 35 3.91 8.86 -19.28
CA ALA A 35 5.27 9.01 -18.78
C ALA A 35 5.56 10.43 -18.26
N ASP A 36 4.94 11.44 -18.89
CA ASP A 36 5.05 12.86 -18.50
C ASP A 36 3.89 13.35 -17.60
N SER A 37 3.02 12.45 -17.13
CA SER A 37 1.88 12.83 -16.30
C SER A 37 2.29 12.92 -14.82
N ASP A 38 2.08 14.10 -14.22
CA ASP A 38 2.20 14.30 -12.77
C ASP A 38 1.11 13.50 -12.04
N CYS A 39 1.43 12.25 -11.68
CA CYS A 39 0.52 11.41 -10.94
C CYS A 39 0.47 11.91 -9.48
N ALA A 40 -0.69 12.42 -9.06
CA ALA A 40 -0.90 12.85 -7.68
C ALA A 40 -0.59 11.70 -6.71
N VAL A 41 0.55 11.81 -6.01
CA VAL A 41 1.01 10.79 -5.06
C VAL A 41 0.01 10.71 -3.92
N LYS A 42 -0.68 9.59 -3.83
CA LYS A 42 -1.67 9.34 -2.79
C LYS A 42 -0.94 8.95 -1.50
N TYR A 43 -0.67 9.93 -0.66
CA TYR A 43 -0.05 9.68 0.63
C TYR A 43 -1.07 9.10 1.61
N SER A 44 -0.96 7.83 1.99
CA SER A 44 -1.82 7.22 3.02
C SER A 44 -1.21 7.39 4.42
N SER A 45 -2.07 7.65 5.41
CA SER A 45 -1.71 7.57 6.83
C SER A 45 -1.87 6.16 7.40
N ASP A 46 -2.52 5.25 6.68
CA ASP A 46 -2.71 3.84 7.06
C ASP A 46 -2.53 2.93 5.81
N PRO A 47 -1.29 2.77 5.32
CA PRO A 47 -1.00 1.99 4.11
C PRO A 47 -1.48 0.54 4.24
N PHE A 48 -1.29 -0.08 5.41
CA PHE A 48 -1.68 -1.45 5.69
C PHE A 48 -3.18 -1.69 5.45
N ASN A 49 -4.05 -0.90 6.07
CA ASN A 49 -5.50 -1.13 6.00
C ASN A 49 -6.05 -0.83 4.60
N GLU A 50 -5.51 0.18 3.93
CA GLU A 50 -5.94 0.53 2.57
C GLU A 50 -5.53 -0.54 1.55
N ILE A 51 -4.31 -1.06 1.63
CA ILE A 51 -3.86 -2.19 0.79
C ILE A 51 -4.67 -3.44 1.10
N ARG A 52 -4.88 -3.75 2.39
CA ARG A 52 -5.72 -4.90 2.79
C ARG A 52 -7.12 -4.83 2.19
N LYS A 53 -7.79 -3.67 2.27
CA LYS A 53 -9.10 -3.48 1.63
C LYS A 53 -9.02 -3.62 0.12
N SER A 54 -7.95 -3.12 -0.51
CA SER A 54 -7.72 -3.24 -1.94
C SER A 54 -7.59 -4.71 -2.38
N ILE A 55 -6.77 -5.51 -1.68
CA ILE A 55 -6.60 -6.95 -1.94
C ILE A 55 -7.94 -7.68 -1.81
N VAL A 56 -8.69 -7.45 -0.73
CA VAL A 56 -10.01 -8.09 -0.54
C VAL A 56 -10.99 -7.73 -1.65
N LYS A 57 -11.05 -6.45 -2.05
CA LYS A 57 -11.89 -6.02 -3.17
C LYS A 57 -11.46 -6.67 -4.47
N MET A 58 -10.16 -6.82 -4.71
CA MET A 58 -9.66 -7.39 -5.95
C MET A 58 -9.95 -8.88 -6.03
N ILE A 59 -9.75 -9.63 -4.94
CA ILE A 59 -10.16 -11.04 -4.81
C ILE A 59 -11.63 -11.23 -5.20
N GLN A 60 -12.51 -10.35 -4.71
CA GLN A 60 -13.95 -10.41 -5.04
C GLN A 60 -14.24 -10.04 -6.49
N TYR A 61 -13.53 -9.04 -7.03
CA TYR A 61 -13.77 -8.51 -8.37
C TYR A 61 -13.31 -9.47 -9.47
N VAL A 62 -12.06 -9.94 -9.40
CA VAL A 62 -11.50 -10.89 -10.38
C VAL A 62 -11.88 -12.35 -10.09
N LYS A 63 -12.62 -12.60 -8.99
CA LYS A 63 -13.10 -13.92 -8.57
C LYS A 63 -11.97 -14.95 -8.45
N VAL A 64 -10.90 -14.57 -7.75
CA VAL A 64 -9.80 -15.49 -7.42
C VAL A 64 -10.37 -16.77 -6.80
N GLN A 65 -10.02 -17.93 -7.37
CA GLN A 65 -10.59 -19.23 -6.96
C GLN A 65 -9.58 -20.13 -6.26
N ASP A 66 -8.29 -19.99 -6.55
CA ASP A 66 -7.26 -20.86 -6.02
C ASP A 66 -6.01 -20.10 -5.51
N TRP A 67 -4.99 -20.85 -5.11
CA TRP A 67 -3.75 -20.27 -4.60
C TRP A 67 -2.96 -19.55 -5.70
N ASN A 68 -2.95 -20.06 -6.93
CA ASN A 68 -2.16 -19.50 -8.03
C ASN A 68 -2.69 -18.10 -8.40
N ASP A 69 -4.02 -17.95 -8.45
CA ASP A 69 -4.67 -16.66 -8.66
C ASP A 69 -4.31 -15.64 -7.56
N ILE A 70 -4.19 -16.10 -6.30
CA ILE A 70 -3.75 -15.27 -5.18
C ILE A 70 -2.27 -14.89 -5.34
N GLU A 71 -1.41 -15.84 -5.73
CA GLU A 71 0.01 -15.59 -5.97
C GLU A 71 0.21 -14.50 -7.01
N GLU A 72 -0.46 -14.64 -8.15
CA GLU A 72 -0.37 -13.70 -9.26
C GLU A 72 -0.90 -12.33 -8.85
N LEU A 73 -2.00 -12.28 -8.10
CA LEU A 73 -2.52 -11.04 -7.55
C LEU A 73 -1.49 -10.33 -6.66
N ILE A 74 -0.87 -11.04 -5.72
CA ILE A 74 0.13 -10.47 -4.81
C ILE A 74 1.40 -10.08 -5.58
N TYR A 75 1.83 -10.88 -6.54
CA TYR A 75 2.94 -10.55 -7.45
C TYR A 75 2.68 -9.24 -8.18
N CYS A 76 1.47 -9.03 -8.72
CA CYS A 76 1.10 -7.78 -9.37
C CYS A 76 1.21 -6.58 -8.41
N TYR A 77 0.75 -6.72 -7.16
CA TYR A 77 0.92 -5.66 -6.17
C TYR A 77 2.39 -5.33 -5.90
N ILE A 78 3.25 -6.34 -5.77
CA ILE A 78 4.69 -6.14 -5.54
C ILE A 78 5.34 -5.46 -6.75
N ALA A 79 5.05 -5.93 -7.97
CA ALA A 79 5.62 -5.38 -9.20
C ALA A 79 5.18 -3.93 -9.48
N LEU A 80 3.94 -3.57 -9.13
CA LEU A 80 3.38 -2.25 -9.39
C LEU A 80 3.70 -1.20 -8.31
N ASN A 81 4.29 -1.58 -7.18
CA ASN A 81 4.53 -0.67 -6.07
C ASN A 81 6.02 -0.59 -5.70
N SER A 82 6.44 0.57 -5.20
CA SER A 82 7.79 0.76 -4.64
C SER A 82 8.10 -0.28 -3.55
N PRO A 83 9.38 -0.70 -3.40
CA PRO A 83 9.84 -1.55 -2.30
C PRO A 83 9.40 -1.09 -0.91
N ASP A 84 9.27 0.23 -0.70
CA ASP A 84 8.80 0.81 0.57
C ASP A 84 7.38 0.34 0.97
N VAL A 85 6.58 -0.06 -0.02
CA VAL A 85 5.20 -0.51 0.15
C VAL A 85 5.12 -2.03 0.38
N HIS A 86 6.14 -2.79 -0.03
CA HIS A 86 6.09 -4.25 -0.07
C HIS A 86 5.80 -4.87 1.30
N ILE A 87 6.37 -4.32 2.38
CA ILE A 87 6.10 -4.79 3.74
C ILE A 87 4.60 -4.71 4.10
N TYR A 88 3.92 -3.65 3.68
CA TYR A 88 2.49 -3.50 3.93
C TYR A 88 1.65 -4.43 3.06
N ILE A 89 2.09 -4.76 1.84
CA ILE A 89 1.44 -5.74 0.96
C ILE A 89 1.52 -7.14 1.60
N THR A 90 2.72 -7.55 2.02
CA THR A 90 2.94 -8.85 2.67
C THR A 90 2.15 -8.97 3.97
N ASP A 91 2.22 -7.96 4.84
CA ASP A 91 1.48 -7.96 6.11
C ASP A 91 -0.04 -7.99 5.88
N ALA A 92 -0.53 -7.19 4.92
CA ALA A 92 -1.95 -7.16 4.58
C ALA A 92 -2.42 -8.54 4.12
N PHE A 93 -1.67 -9.19 3.22
CA PHE A 93 -1.95 -10.54 2.74
C PHE A 93 -1.95 -11.57 3.87
N LEU A 94 -0.89 -11.64 4.67
CA LEU A 94 -0.78 -12.58 5.80
C LEU A 94 -1.92 -12.39 6.80
N SER A 95 -2.35 -11.15 7.05
CA SER A 95 -3.47 -10.85 7.94
C SER A 95 -4.85 -11.36 7.45
N LEU A 96 -4.96 -11.70 6.17
CA LEU A 96 -6.14 -12.34 5.58
C LEU A 96 -6.05 -13.86 5.69
N SER A 97 -4.84 -14.42 5.58
CA SER A 97 -4.58 -15.87 5.66
C SER A 97 -4.56 -16.40 7.10
N THR A 98 -4.28 -15.56 8.09
CA THR A 98 -4.38 -15.97 9.50
C THR A 98 -5.84 -16.12 9.91
N PRO A 99 -6.29 -17.30 10.38
CA PRO A 99 -7.57 -17.42 11.04
C PRO A 99 -7.57 -16.46 12.22
N ARG A 100 -8.50 -15.49 12.25
CA ARG A 100 -8.76 -14.77 13.49
C ARG A 100 -9.20 -15.81 14.50
N PHE A 101 -8.32 -16.18 15.43
CA PHE A 101 -8.71 -16.85 16.65
C PHE A 101 -9.67 -15.90 17.37
N THR A 102 -10.95 -16.02 17.05
CA THR A 102 -12.00 -15.41 17.84
C THR A 102 -11.95 -16.14 19.16
N LYS A 103 -11.40 -15.48 20.16
CA LYS A 103 -11.49 -15.91 21.55
C LYS A 103 -12.99 -15.96 21.87
N ARG A 104 -13.63 -17.12 21.65
CA ARG A 104 -14.93 -17.45 22.24
C ARG A 104 -14.70 -17.38 23.75
N ARG A 105 -15.06 -16.24 24.34
CA ARG A 105 -15.25 -16.14 25.77
C ARG A 105 -16.48 -17.01 26.07
N ASN A 106 -16.23 -18.18 26.66
CA ASN A 106 -17.23 -18.87 27.46
C ASN A 106 -17.54 -18.03 28.71
#